data_AF-A0A368Q6T8-F1
#
_entry.id   AF-A0A368Q6T8-F1
#
_cell.length_a   1.000
_cell.length_b   1.000
_cell.length_c   1.000
_cell.angle_alpha   90.00
_cell.angle_beta   90.00
_cell.angle_gamma   90.00
#
_symmetry.space_group_name_H-M   'P 1'
#
loop_
_entity.id
_entity.type
_entity.pdbx_description
1 polymer ?
#
loop_
_entity_poly.entity_id
_entity_poly.type
_entity_poly.pdbx_seq_one_letter_code
_entity_poly.pdbx_strand_id
1 'polypeptide(L)'
;MDGTELTALVSMLCPRLRKLSIQVLLVAVSDVSIRSDTVESLWFHVENIGRLDFVTPRLEVLNASRAIEVHISAPKLAEVVWNNGTYDPRLHQFTDASRHLRLLDISCNSLVASLLQRFDTVGKLKLSVSISQGIAEYNSFLSETNKLPNCENLSVYSVWNHHGLARTMLHLLRNCNSIRKFSLMLVDGPYPSLVISQILRSIVIFLTLVSNVLNDCGISLVI
;
A
#
# COMPACT_ATOMS: atom_id res chain seq x y z
N MET A 1 25.11 -7.80 -12.58
CA MET A 1 25.22 -8.42 -11.25
C MET A 1 24.36 -9.67 -11.25
N ASP A 2 24.88 -10.79 -10.75
CA ASP A 2 24.09 -12.01 -10.56
C ASP A 2 23.48 -12.08 -9.14
N GLY A 3 22.64 -13.09 -8.89
CA GLY A 3 21.97 -13.25 -7.59
C GLY A 3 22.95 -13.55 -6.45
N THR A 4 24.04 -14.27 -6.73
CA THR A 4 25.06 -14.62 -5.74
C THR A 4 25.87 -13.41 -5.28
N GLU A 5 26.21 -12.51 -6.21
CA GLU A 5 26.87 -11.23 -5.91
C GLU A 5 25.98 -10.36 -5.01
N LEU A 6 24.68 -10.30 -5.29
CA LEU A 6 23.72 -9.56 -4.45
C LEU A 6 23.65 -10.13 -3.03
N THR A 7 23.54 -11.46 -2.89
CA THR A 7 23.56 -12.13 -1.59
C THR A 7 24.85 -11.84 -0.82
N ALA A 8 26.00 -11.93 -1.48
CA ALA A 8 27.31 -11.68 -0.88
C ALA A 8 27.45 -10.23 -0.40
N LEU A 9 26.99 -9.27 -1.21
CA LEU A 9 27.06 -7.85 -0.88
C LEU A 9 26.30 -7.53 0.40
N VAL A 10 25.07 -8.04 0.54
CA VAL A 10 24.24 -7.72 1.70
C VAL A 10 24.65 -8.53 2.94
N SER A 11 24.92 -9.82 2.77
CA SER A 11 25.12 -10.73 3.92
C SER A 11 26.55 -10.68 4.46
N MET A 12 27.56 -10.42 3.62
CA MET A 12 28.98 -10.50 4.01
C MET A 12 29.69 -9.14 4.04
N LEU A 13 29.49 -8.32 3.01
CA LEU A 13 30.29 -7.09 2.85
C LEU A 13 29.79 -5.92 3.70
N CYS A 14 28.53 -5.95 4.12
CA CYS A 14 27.89 -4.86 4.86
C CYS A 14 27.16 -5.34 6.13
N PRO A 15 27.84 -5.98 7.10
CA PRO A 15 27.16 -6.63 8.24
C PRO A 15 26.45 -5.67 9.21
N ARG A 16 26.76 -4.37 9.15
CA ARG A 16 26.12 -3.33 9.99
C ARG A 16 25.05 -2.53 9.24
N LEU A 17 24.66 -2.97 8.05
CA LEU A 17 23.71 -2.25 7.21
C LEU A 17 22.32 -2.24 7.85
N ARG A 18 21.79 -1.05 8.13
CA ARG A 18 20.44 -0.89 8.71
C ARG A 18 19.38 -0.55 7.65
N LYS A 19 19.78 0.08 6.55
CA LYS A 19 18.89 0.46 5.46
C LYS A 19 19.43 -0.10 4.17
N LEU A 20 18.61 -0.87 3.47
CA LEU A 20 18.96 -1.51 2.22
C LEU A 20 17.98 -1.06 1.15
N SER A 21 18.52 -0.49 0.08
CA SER A 21 17.76 -0.09 -1.10
C SER A 21 18.38 -0.81 -2.30
N ILE A 22 17.61 -1.70 -2.93
CA ILE A 22 18.08 -2.49 -4.07
C ILE A 22 17.24 -2.15 -5.30
N GLN A 23 17.88 -1.60 -6.33
CA GLN A 23 17.30 -1.48 -7.68
C GLN A 23 18.24 -2.14 -8.67
N VAL A 24 17.90 -3.34 -9.13
CA VAL A 24 18.82 -4.17 -9.92
C VAL A 24 18.07 -4.96 -10.97
N LEU A 25 18.67 -5.07 -12.15
CA LEU A 25 18.35 -6.09 -13.15
C LEU A 25 19.37 -7.23 -13.03
N LEU A 26 18.92 -8.43 -12.68
CA LEU A 26 19.79 -9.61 -12.64
C LEU A 26 20.10 -10.07 -14.07
N VAL A 27 21.35 -10.50 -14.30
CA VAL A 27 21.85 -10.92 -15.63
C VAL A 27 21.09 -12.14 -16.16
N ALA A 28 20.62 -13.00 -15.27
CA ALA A 28 19.75 -14.13 -15.57
C ALA A 28 18.70 -14.26 -14.46
N VAL A 29 17.63 -15.00 -14.73
CA VAL A 29 16.64 -15.33 -13.71
C VAL A 29 17.31 -16.12 -12.60
N SER A 30 17.23 -15.65 -11.37
CA SER A 30 17.87 -16.31 -10.23
C SER A 30 17.06 -16.15 -8.95
N ASP A 31 17.15 -17.17 -8.10
CA ASP A 31 16.68 -17.09 -6.72
C ASP A 31 17.75 -16.42 -5.87
N VAL A 32 17.30 -15.54 -4.97
CA VAL A 32 18.17 -14.74 -4.10
C VAL A 32 17.78 -15.00 -2.67
N SER A 33 18.75 -15.45 -1.86
CA SER A 33 18.56 -15.62 -0.42
C SER A 33 19.48 -14.67 0.31
N ILE A 34 18.93 -13.82 1.17
CA ILE A 34 19.67 -12.85 1.96
C ILE A 34 19.31 -13.03 3.42
N ARG A 35 20.35 -13.07 4.26
CA ARG A 35 20.19 -13.05 5.71
C ARG A 35 20.92 -11.84 6.29
N SER A 36 20.18 -11.01 7.02
CA SER A 36 20.77 -9.87 7.71
C SER A 36 20.10 -9.65 9.07
N ASP A 37 20.92 -9.68 10.11
CA ASP A 37 20.47 -9.45 11.49
C ASP A 37 20.38 -7.94 11.84
N THR A 38 20.78 -7.06 10.92
CA THR A 38 20.91 -5.61 11.18
C THR A 38 20.00 -4.73 10.34
N VAL A 39 19.49 -5.22 9.20
CA VAL A 39 18.57 -4.46 8.35
C VAL A 39 17.26 -4.19 9.08
N GLU A 40 16.88 -2.92 9.12
CA GLU A 40 15.66 -2.39 9.72
C GLU A 40 14.70 -1.81 8.67
N SER A 41 15.23 -1.38 7.52
CA SER A 41 14.44 -0.87 6.40
C SER A 41 14.93 -1.48 5.09
N LEU A 42 14.00 -2.05 4.33
CA LEU A 42 14.22 -2.66 3.04
C LEU A 42 13.35 -1.97 2.01
N TRP A 43 13.97 -1.43 0.96
CA TRP A 43 13.33 -1.11 -0.29
C TRP A 43 13.92 -2.00 -1.37
N PHE A 44 13.07 -2.64 -2.19
CA PHE A 44 13.58 -3.45 -3.29
C PHE A 44 12.74 -3.35 -4.56
N HIS A 45 13.46 -3.43 -5.67
CA HIS A 45 13.00 -3.51 -7.03
C HIS A 45 14.01 -4.37 -7.81
N VAL A 46 13.73 -5.67 -7.93
CA VAL A 46 14.65 -6.61 -8.58
C VAL A 46 13.96 -7.24 -9.77
N GLU A 47 14.48 -6.95 -10.96
CA GLU A 47 14.05 -7.59 -12.20
C GLU A 47 14.84 -8.89 -12.43
N ASN A 48 14.24 -9.84 -13.16
CA ASN A 48 14.75 -11.20 -13.33
C ASN A 48 15.00 -11.94 -12.02
N ILE A 49 14.16 -11.71 -11.01
CA ILE A 49 14.17 -12.53 -9.80
C ILE A 49 13.19 -13.70 -9.96
N GLY A 50 13.64 -14.90 -9.64
CA GLY A 50 12.75 -16.05 -9.45
C GLY A 50 12.03 -15.88 -8.12
N ARG A 51 12.74 -16.19 -7.04
CA ARG A 51 12.29 -16.01 -5.65
C ARG A 51 13.26 -15.17 -4.82
N LEU A 52 12.72 -14.29 -3.97
CA LEU A 52 13.48 -13.60 -2.91
C LEU A 52 13.16 -14.20 -1.54
N ASP A 53 14.14 -14.80 -0.88
CA ASP A 53 14.07 -15.15 0.54
C ASP A 53 14.89 -14.13 1.35
N PHE A 54 14.24 -13.41 2.26
CA PHE A 54 14.88 -12.39 3.06
C PHE A 54 14.61 -12.61 4.54
N VAL A 55 15.63 -13.05 5.29
CA VAL A 55 15.52 -13.32 6.73
C VAL A 55 16.13 -12.17 7.50
N THR A 56 15.30 -11.44 8.24
CA THR A 56 15.72 -10.23 8.92
C THR A 56 14.90 -9.95 10.20
N PRO A 57 15.40 -10.36 11.38
CA PRO A 57 14.66 -10.23 12.63
C PRO A 57 14.42 -8.79 13.08
N ARG A 58 15.10 -7.80 12.47
CA ARG A 58 15.01 -6.38 12.82
C ARG A 58 14.25 -5.53 11.82
N LEU A 59 13.74 -6.10 10.73
CA LEU A 59 13.05 -5.33 9.71
C LEU A 59 11.75 -4.74 10.29
N GLU A 60 11.68 -3.41 10.27
CA GLU A 60 10.54 -2.62 10.69
C GLU A 60 9.79 -2.04 9.50
N VAL A 61 10.51 -1.67 8.43
CA VAL A 61 9.95 -1.00 7.25
C VAL A 61 10.24 -1.80 5.99
N LEU A 62 9.18 -2.27 5.33
CA LEU A 62 9.23 -2.90 4.04
C LEU A 62 8.64 -1.99 2.97
N ASN A 63 9.37 -1.74 1.90
CA ASN A 63 8.86 -1.14 0.69
C ASN A 63 9.13 -2.09 -0.48
N ALA A 64 8.05 -2.75 -0.92
CA ALA A 64 8.10 -3.75 -1.98
C ALA A 64 7.56 -3.16 -3.27
N SER A 65 8.26 -3.43 -4.38
CA SER A 65 7.79 -3.09 -5.71
C SER A 65 8.06 -4.20 -6.72
N ARG A 66 7.09 -4.43 -7.62
CA ARG A 66 7.18 -5.39 -8.74
C ARG A 66 7.78 -6.75 -8.37
N ALA A 67 7.30 -7.33 -7.28
CA ALA A 67 7.80 -8.62 -6.85
C ALA A 67 7.01 -9.77 -7.48
N ILE A 68 7.70 -10.83 -7.91
CA ILE A 68 7.07 -12.03 -8.48
C ILE A 68 6.82 -13.06 -7.37
N GLU A 69 7.86 -13.46 -6.64
CA GLU A 69 7.78 -14.33 -5.46
C GLU A 69 8.72 -13.82 -4.36
N VAL A 70 8.18 -13.62 -3.17
CA VAL A 70 8.88 -13.02 -2.03
C VAL A 70 8.47 -13.67 -0.72
N HIS A 71 9.47 -14.16 0.01
CA HIS A 71 9.34 -14.64 1.37
C HIS A 71 10.20 -13.79 2.30
N ILE A 72 9.57 -13.12 3.25
CA ILE A 72 10.26 -12.28 4.24
C ILE A 72 9.91 -12.78 5.62
N SER A 73 10.91 -13.19 6.40
CA SER A 73 10.75 -13.41 7.85
C SER A 73 11.14 -12.13 8.57
N ALA A 74 10.14 -11.43 9.11
CA ALA A 74 10.29 -10.12 9.72
C ALA A 74 9.36 -9.95 10.95
N PRO A 75 9.71 -10.51 12.11
CA PRO A 75 8.87 -10.45 13.31
C PRO A 75 8.62 -9.04 13.86
N LYS A 76 9.47 -8.07 13.51
CA LYS A 76 9.33 -6.66 13.92
C LYS A 76 8.69 -5.76 12.87
N LEU A 77 8.14 -6.36 11.80
CA LEU A 77 7.56 -5.59 10.70
C LEU A 77 6.42 -4.70 11.21
N ALA A 78 6.59 -3.39 11.04
CA ALA A 78 5.68 -2.37 11.53
C ALA A 78 5.10 -1.53 10.39
N GLU A 79 5.81 -1.43 9.26
CA GLU A 79 5.38 -0.64 8.11
C GLU A 79 5.54 -1.43 6.82
N VAL A 80 4.49 -1.42 6.00
CA VAL A 80 4.50 -1.99 4.66
C VAL A 80 4.05 -0.93 3.68
N VAL A 81 4.91 -0.64 2.70
CA VAL A 81 4.60 0.15 1.52
C VAL A 81 4.60 -0.80 0.33
N TRP A 82 3.44 -0.98 -0.28
CA TRP A 82 3.25 -1.84 -1.43
C TRP A 82 3.04 -1.00 -2.68
N ASN A 83 4.07 -0.94 -3.51
CA ASN A 83 4.14 -0.08 -4.68
C ASN A 83 4.04 -0.89 -5.97
N ASN A 84 3.13 -0.48 -6.85
CA ASN A 84 3.00 -0.93 -8.23
C ASN A 84 3.33 -2.42 -8.47
N GLY A 85 2.46 -3.33 -7.98
CA GLY A 85 2.58 -4.76 -8.21
C GLY A 85 1.33 -5.52 -7.75
N THR A 86 1.01 -6.64 -8.43
CA THR A 86 0.01 -7.58 -7.95
C THR A 86 0.49 -8.25 -6.68
N TYR A 87 -0.39 -8.42 -5.68
CA TYR A 87 -0.07 -9.26 -4.54
C TYR A 87 -0.92 -10.52 -4.58
N ASP A 88 -0.22 -11.64 -4.65
CA ASP A 88 -0.75 -12.99 -4.45
C ASP A 88 -0.23 -13.52 -3.10
N PRO A 89 -1.09 -13.86 -2.12
CA PRO A 89 -0.66 -14.41 -0.83
C PRO A 89 0.07 -15.75 -0.93
N ARG A 90 -0.02 -16.47 -2.06
CA ARG A 90 0.74 -17.69 -2.33
C ARG A 90 2.20 -17.40 -2.63
N LEU A 91 2.45 -16.29 -3.33
CA LEU A 91 3.78 -15.87 -3.78
C LEU A 91 4.41 -14.84 -2.84
N HIS A 92 3.62 -14.12 -2.04
CA HIS A 92 4.09 -13.03 -1.17
C HIS A 92 3.82 -13.35 0.30
N GLN A 93 4.82 -13.92 0.98
CA GLN A 93 4.68 -14.38 2.35
C GLN A 93 5.57 -13.56 3.30
N PHE A 94 4.94 -12.87 4.25
CA PHE A 94 5.59 -12.32 5.44
C PHE A 94 5.45 -13.32 6.61
N THR A 95 6.44 -14.18 6.80
CA THR A 95 6.43 -15.13 7.93
C THR A 95 6.80 -14.41 9.22
N ASP A 96 6.24 -14.87 10.34
CA ASP A 96 6.50 -14.35 11.69
C ASP A 96 6.09 -12.88 11.93
N ALA A 97 5.66 -12.16 10.90
CA ALA A 97 5.21 -10.79 10.98
C ALA A 97 3.91 -10.67 11.79
N SER A 98 3.86 -9.64 12.62
CA SER A 98 2.66 -9.25 13.37
C SER A 98 1.47 -9.02 12.42
N ARG A 99 0.26 -9.37 12.88
CA ARG A 99 -0.99 -8.97 12.22
C ARG A 99 -1.40 -7.52 12.55
N HIS A 100 -0.56 -6.81 13.30
CA HIS A 100 -0.71 -5.39 13.65
C HIS A 100 0.41 -4.58 13.01
N LEU A 101 0.06 -3.60 12.18
CA LEU A 101 1.01 -2.65 11.58
C LEU A 101 0.80 -1.23 12.12
N ARG A 102 1.87 -0.45 12.15
CA ARG A 102 1.82 1.00 12.30
C ARG A 102 1.33 1.66 11.00
N LEU A 103 1.81 1.19 9.85
CA LEU A 103 1.49 1.75 8.54
C LEU A 103 1.29 0.64 7.50
N LEU A 104 0.18 0.74 6.76
CA LEU A 104 0.00 0.04 5.50
C LEU A 104 -0.28 1.08 4.42
N ASP A 105 0.61 1.17 3.43
CA ASP A 105 0.50 2.09 2.29
C ASP A 105 0.38 1.29 1.00
N ILE A 106 -0.79 1.33 0.39
CA ILE A 106 -1.08 0.67 -0.88
C ILE A 106 -1.15 1.75 -1.95
N SER A 107 -0.01 1.96 -2.60
CA SER A 107 0.17 2.93 -3.67
C SER A 107 0.22 2.21 -5.02
N CYS A 108 -0.86 1.48 -5.33
CA CYS A 108 -1.04 0.68 -6.54
C CYS A 108 -2.30 1.12 -7.32
N ASN A 109 -2.33 0.89 -8.63
CA ASN A 109 -3.51 1.16 -9.46
C ASN A 109 -4.63 0.13 -9.27
N SER A 110 -4.30 -1.07 -8.78
CA SER A 110 -5.25 -2.08 -8.31
C SER A 110 -5.10 -2.24 -6.81
N LEU A 111 -6.21 -2.32 -6.08
CA LEU A 111 -6.14 -2.64 -4.67
C LEU A 111 -5.92 -4.14 -4.51
N VAL A 112 -5.28 -4.51 -3.41
CA VAL A 112 -4.99 -5.91 -3.14
C VAL A 112 -5.75 -6.34 -1.89
N ALA A 113 -6.97 -6.84 -2.10
CA ALA A 113 -7.85 -7.30 -1.02
C ALA A 113 -7.14 -8.27 -0.08
N SER A 114 -6.36 -9.20 -0.63
CA SER A 114 -5.62 -10.20 0.17
C SER A 114 -4.54 -9.59 1.05
N LEU A 115 -3.93 -8.47 0.64
CA LEU A 115 -2.96 -7.75 1.47
C LEU A 115 -3.66 -6.96 2.57
N LEU A 116 -4.78 -6.30 2.25
CA LEU A 116 -5.62 -5.58 3.22
C LEU A 116 -6.11 -6.52 4.33
N GLN A 117 -6.57 -7.71 3.96
CA GLN A 117 -7.13 -8.71 4.88
C GLN A 117 -6.07 -9.48 5.67
N ARG A 118 -4.79 -9.33 5.33
CA ARG A 118 -3.70 -10.00 6.06
C ARG A 118 -3.57 -9.48 7.49
N PHE A 119 -3.72 -8.17 7.66
CA PHE A 119 -3.51 -7.47 8.93
C PHE A 119 -4.86 -7.21 9.61
N ASP A 120 -4.92 -7.44 10.91
CA ASP A 120 -6.14 -7.25 11.71
C ASP A 120 -6.30 -5.78 12.11
N THR A 121 -5.19 -5.11 12.45
CA THR A 121 -5.20 -3.67 12.79
C THR A 121 -4.05 -2.92 12.14
N VAL A 122 -4.32 -1.70 11.69
CA VAL A 122 -3.33 -0.80 11.10
C VAL A 122 -3.48 0.59 11.70
N GLY A 123 -2.44 1.13 12.34
CA GLY A 123 -2.49 2.49 12.93
C GLY A 123 -2.82 3.58 11.90
N LYS A 124 -2.21 3.48 10.71
CA LYS A 124 -2.50 4.32 9.55
C LYS A 124 -2.61 3.51 8.27
N LEU A 125 -3.78 3.56 7.63
CA LEU A 125 -4.02 2.99 6.31
C LEU A 125 -3.95 4.10 5.26
N LYS A 126 -3.09 3.94 4.24
CA LYS A 126 -3.03 4.82 3.07
C LYS A 126 -3.43 4.03 1.83
N LEU A 127 -4.38 4.59 1.07
CA LEU A 127 -4.87 3.98 -0.17
C LEU A 127 -4.70 4.97 -1.32
N SER A 128 -4.03 4.56 -2.39
CA SER A 128 -4.14 5.22 -3.69
C SER A 128 -5.33 4.63 -4.44
N VAL A 129 -6.25 5.49 -4.85
CA VAL A 129 -7.50 5.09 -5.52
C VAL A 129 -7.56 5.78 -6.89
N SER A 130 -7.53 4.96 -7.93
CA SER A 130 -7.77 5.37 -9.30
C SER A 130 -8.78 4.41 -9.92
N ILE A 131 -10.03 4.85 -10.03
CA ILE A 131 -11.11 4.05 -10.61
C ILE A 131 -11.37 4.63 -12.00
N SER A 132 -11.11 3.84 -13.04
CA SER A 132 -11.50 4.19 -14.42
C SER A 132 -13.01 4.33 -14.54
N GLN A 133 -13.47 5.04 -15.56
CA GLN A 133 -14.89 5.26 -15.78
C GLN A 133 -15.57 3.95 -16.23
N GLY A 134 -16.13 3.20 -15.28
CA GLY A 134 -16.81 1.93 -15.57
C GLY A 134 -17.43 1.28 -14.34
N ILE A 135 -18.55 0.57 -14.55
CA ILE A 135 -19.27 -0.14 -13.48
C ILE A 135 -18.44 -1.34 -12.98
N ALA A 136 -17.70 -1.99 -13.86
CA ALA A 136 -16.92 -3.17 -13.52
C ALA A 136 -15.77 -2.83 -12.56
N GLU A 137 -15.03 -1.76 -12.84
CA GLU A 137 -13.89 -1.33 -12.04
C GLU A 137 -14.35 -0.77 -10.69
N TYR A 138 -15.48 -0.06 -10.67
CA TYR A 138 -16.11 0.35 -9.42
C TYR A 138 -16.54 -0.86 -8.58
N ASN A 139 -17.16 -1.88 -9.18
CA ASN A 139 -17.55 -3.10 -8.46
C ASN A 139 -16.33 -3.90 -7.96
N SER A 140 -15.23 -3.96 -8.73
CA SER A 140 -13.97 -4.57 -8.27
C SER A 140 -13.45 -3.85 -7.04
N PHE A 141 -13.42 -2.52 -7.06
CA PHE A 141 -13.04 -1.71 -5.90
C PHE A 141 -13.91 -2.01 -4.67
N LEU A 142 -15.23 -2.05 -4.82
CA LEU A 142 -16.14 -2.36 -3.70
C LEU A 142 -15.88 -3.77 -3.14
N SER A 143 -15.62 -4.73 -4.01
CA SER A 143 -15.29 -6.11 -3.62
C SER A 143 -13.95 -6.17 -2.87
N GLU A 144 -12.93 -5.46 -3.36
CA GLU A 144 -11.58 -5.46 -2.79
C GLU A 144 -11.50 -4.71 -1.45
N THR A 145 -12.40 -3.75 -1.23
CA THR A 145 -12.46 -2.90 -0.03
C THR A 145 -13.65 -3.16 0.88
N ASN A 146 -14.37 -4.27 0.68
CA ASN A 146 -15.47 -4.68 1.55
C ASN A 146 -15.03 -5.07 2.97
N LYS A 147 -13.73 -5.36 3.15
CA LYS A 147 -13.11 -5.73 4.41
C LYS A 147 -11.78 -5.03 4.52
N LEU A 148 -11.76 -3.95 5.30
CA LEU A 148 -10.57 -3.19 5.61
C LEU A 148 -10.06 -3.58 7.00
N PRO A 149 -8.75 -3.50 7.25
CA PRO A 149 -8.23 -3.66 8.61
C PRO A 149 -8.82 -2.57 9.52
N ASN A 150 -8.93 -2.86 10.81
CA ASN A 150 -9.30 -1.82 11.77
C ASN A 150 -8.20 -0.75 11.78
N CYS A 151 -8.56 0.50 11.46
CA CYS A 151 -7.60 1.59 11.43
C CYS A 151 -8.13 2.87 12.07
N GLU A 152 -7.24 3.61 12.73
CA GLU A 152 -7.57 4.89 13.35
C GLU A 152 -7.39 6.07 12.38
N ASN A 153 -6.40 5.97 11.49
CA ASN A 153 -6.09 7.00 10.51
C ASN A 153 -6.25 6.44 9.10
N LEU A 154 -7.26 6.89 8.37
CA LEU A 154 -7.43 6.57 6.95
C LEU A 154 -6.99 7.76 6.10
N SER A 155 -6.09 7.53 5.16
CA SER A 155 -5.63 8.52 4.18
C SER A 155 -5.90 8.00 2.79
N VAL A 156 -6.60 8.78 1.98
CA VAL A 156 -6.90 8.41 0.59
C VAL A 156 -6.23 9.41 -0.35
N TYR A 157 -5.46 8.88 -1.30
CA TYR A 157 -4.90 9.62 -2.42
C TYR A 157 -5.73 9.25 -3.64
N SER A 158 -6.43 10.22 -4.26
CA SER A 158 -7.29 9.94 -5.41
C SER A 158 -6.85 10.76 -6.61
N VAL A 159 -6.66 10.08 -7.74
CA VAL A 159 -6.58 10.74 -9.05
C VAL A 159 -7.99 11.11 -9.47
N TRP A 160 -8.16 12.35 -9.93
CA TRP A 160 -9.47 12.95 -10.12
C TRP A 160 -10.21 12.41 -11.35
N ASN A 161 -11.25 11.60 -11.10
CA ASN A 161 -12.26 11.24 -12.11
C ASN A 161 -13.64 11.64 -11.55
N HIS A 162 -14.41 12.41 -12.31
CA HIS A 162 -15.59 13.15 -11.85
C HIS A 162 -16.78 12.32 -11.32
N HIS A 163 -16.68 10.99 -11.32
CA HIS A 163 -17.77 10.09 -10.97
C HIS A 163 -17.38 9.14 -9.84
N GLY A 164 -18.16 9.15 -8.77
CA GLY A 164 -18.08 8.12 -7.73
C GLY A 164 -17.26 8.49 -6.48
N LEU A 165 -16.47 9.57 -6.46
CA LEU A 165 -15.63 9.94 -5.30
C LEU A 165 -16.39 9.92 -3.96
N ALA A 166 -17.55 10.59 -3.90
CA ALA A 166 -18.38 10.59 -2.69
C ALA A 166 -18.83 9.18 -2.29
N ARG A 167 -19.23 8.34 -3.27
CA ARG A 167 -19.64 6.95 -3.00
C ARG A 167 -18.46 6.09 -2.55
N THR A 168 -17.30 6.26 -3.17
CA THR A 168 -16.04 5.59 -2.80
C THR A 168 -15.65 5.95 -1.37
N MET A 169 -15.66 7.23 -1.00
CA MET A 169 -15.29 7.64 0.36
C MET A 169 -16.32 7.16 1.38
N LEU A 170 -17.62 7.27 1.10
CA LEU A 170 -18.66 6.72 1.99
C LEU A 170 -18.53 5.21 2.16
N HIS A 171 -18.17 4.47 1.10
CA HIS A 171 -17.91 3.04 1.19
C HIS A 171 -16.74 2.73 2.13
N LEU A 172 -15.60 3.42 1.95
CA LEU A 172 -14.42 3.23 2.79
C LEU A 172 -14.72 3.57 4.27
N LEU A 173 -15.41 4.69 4.53
CA LEU A 173 -15.77 5.10 5.89
C LEU A 173 -16.70 4.08 6.56
N ARG A 174 -17.66 3.50 5.82
CA ARG A 174 -18.57 2.46 6.33
C ARG A 174 -17.87 1.16 6.67
N ASN A 175 -16.78 0.84 5.99
CA ASN A 175 -16.02 -0.39 6.21
C ASN A 175 -14.87 -0.24 7.21
N CYS A 176 -14.68 0.96 7.78
CA CYS A 176 -13.65 1.24 8.78
C CYS A 176 -14.26 1.87 10.04
N ASN A 177 -14.73 1.01 10.95
CA ASN A 177 -15.51 1.43 12.12
C ASN A 177 -14.70 2.16 13.21
N SER A 178 -13.37 2.13 13.15
CA SER A 178 -12.50 2.68 14.21
C SER A 178 -11.80 3.98 13.81
N ILE A 179 -12.16 4.59 12.68
CA ILE A 179 -11.51 5.81 12.20
C ILE A 179 -11.74 6.96 13.18
N ARG A 180 -10.65 7.65 13.53
CA ARG A 180 -10.64 8.90 14.29
C ARG A 180 -10.20 10.08 13.41
N LYS A 181 -9.40 9.81 12.38
CA LYS A 181 -8.89 10.81 11.45
C LYS A 181 -9.01 10.32 10.02
N PHE A 182 -9.58 11.17 9.18
CA PHE A 182 -9.66 10.95 7.74
C PHE A 182 -8.92 12.06 7.00
N SER A 183 -8.10 11.68 6.03
CA SER A 183 -7.34 12.62 5.18
C SER A 183 -7.56 12.28 3.71
N LEU A 184 -7.88 13.29 2.91
CA LEU A 184 -8.11 13.13 1.48
C LEU A 184 -7.19 14.05 0.69
N MET A 185 -6.32 13.46 -0.13
CA MET A 185 -5.49 14.20 -1.09
C MET A 185 -6.03 13.96 -2.49
N LEU A 186 -6.41 15.05 -3.16
CA LEU A 186 -6.88 15.03 -4.55
C LEU A 186 -5.73 15.48 -5.45
N VAL A 187 -5.42 14.66 -6.46
CA VAL A 187 -4.37 14.95 -7.45
C VAL A 187 -5.02 15.10 -8.82
N ASP A 188 -4.62 16.15 -9.53
CA ASP A 188 -5.16 16.46 -10.86
C ASP A 188 -4.80 15.33 -11.85
N GLY A 189 -5.78 14.89 -12.62
CA GLY A 189 -5.58 13.82 -13.62
C GLY A 189 -4.93 14.36 -14.90
N PRO A 190 -4.31 13.50 -15.74
CA PRO A 190 -3.64 13.94 -16.97
C PRO A 190 -4.58 14.41 -18.09
N TYR A 191 -5.90 14.53 -17.84
CA TYR A 191 -6.90 14.88 -18.86
C TYR A 191 -7.41 16.32 -18.67
N PRO A 192 -6.93 17.29 -19.47
CA PRO A 192 -7.40 18.66 -19.43
C PRO A 192 -8.65 18.81 -20.29
N SER A 193 -9.83 18.43 -19.79
CA SER A 193 -11.07 18.91 -20.39
C SER A 193 -12.27 18.76 -19.44
N LEU A 194 -12.49 19.75 -18.57
CA LEU A 194 -13.81 20.37 -18.32
C LEU A 194 -13.79 21.40 -17.18
N VAL A 195 -14.82 22.25 -17.21
CA VAL A 195 -14.97 23.55 -16.55
C VAL A 195 -14.83 23.47 -15.03
N ILE A 196 -14.03 24.37 -14.46
CA ILE A 196 -13.85 24.66 -13.01
C ILE A 196 -15.17 24.62 -12.21
N SER A 197 -16.31 24.94 -12.85
CA SER A 197 -17.64 24.90 -12.24
C SER A 197 -18.14 23.50 -11.88
N GLN A 198 -17.85 22.47 -12.68
CA GLN A 198 -18.16 21.08 -12.33
C GLN A 198 -17.22 20.59 -11.22
N ILE A 199 -15.98 21.10 -11.22
CA ILE A 199 -14.97 20.80 -10.20
C ILE A 199 -15.48 21.22 -8.82
N LEU A 200 -15.85 22.50 -8.72
CA LEU A 200 -16.37 23.10 -7.49
C LEU A 200 -17.68 22.45 -7.03
N ARG A 201 -18.58 22.09 -7.96
CA ARG A 201 -19.85 21.42 -7.59
C ARG A 201 -19.62 20.05 -6.97
N SER A 202 -18.74 19.22 -7.53
CA SER A 202 -18.44 17.90 -6.98
C SER A 202 -17.71 17.98 -5.64
N ILE A 203 -16.79 18.95 -5.49
CA ILE A 203 -16.12 19.22 -4.21
C ILE A 203 -17.12 19.70 -3.15
N VAL A 204 -18.03 20.62 -3.50
CA VAL A 204 -19.05 21.11 -2.56
C VAL A 204 -19.99 19.99 -2.14
N ILE A 205 -20.53 19.19 -3.07
CA ILE A 205 -21.39 18.05 -2.76
C ILE A 205 -20.65 17.03 -1.88
N PHE A 206 -19.39 16.75 -2.20
CA PHE A 206 -18.54 15.87 -1.41
C PHE A 206 -18.35 16.41 0.01
N LEU A 207 -17.93 17.67 0.15
CA LEU A 207 -17.76 18.34 1.43
C LEU A 207 -19.04 18.31 2.25
N THR A 208 -20.19 18.61 1.65
CA THR A 208 -21.47 18.61 2.38
C THR A 208 -21.86 17.21 2.84
N LEU A 209 -21.80 16.20 1.96
CA LEU A 209 -22.19 14.83 2.30
C LEU A 209 -21.22 14.19 3.30
N VAL A 210 -19.92 14.36 3.09
CA VAL A 210 -18.89 13.73 3.91
C VAL A 210 -18.71 14.49 5.21
N SER A 211 -18.73 15.82 5.22
CA SER A 211 -18.64 16.59 6.49
C SER A 211 -19.81 16.27 7.42
N ASN A 212 -21.03 16.12 6.90
CA ASN A 212 -22.17 15.74 7.73
C ASN A 212 -21.97 14.35 8.37
N VAL A 213 -21.55 13.35 7.58
CA VAL A 213 -21.28 12.00 8.09
C VAL A 213 -20.09 11.98 9.06
N LEU A 214 -19.02 12.73 8.78
CA LEU A 214 -17.84 12.78 9.63
C LEU A 214 -18.12 13.51 10.95
N ASN A 215 -18.92 14.59 10.93
CA ASN A 215 -19.35 15.29 12.14
C ASN A 215 -20.23 14.40 13.03
N ASP A 216 -21.18 13.67 12.44
CA ASP A 216 -22.03 12.72 13.17
C ASP A 216 -21.20 11.58 13.82
N CYS A 217 -20.03 11.27 13.25
CA CYS A 217 -19.11 10.26 13.77
C CYS A 217 -17.95 10.82 14.62
N GLY A 218 -17.86 12.14 14.83
CA GLY A 218 -16.76 12.78 15.57
C GLY A 218 -15.38 12.66 14.91
N ILE A 219 -15.33 12.46 13.59
CA ILE A 219 -14.10 12.24 12.83
C ILE A 219 -13.55 13.59 12.33
N SER A 220 -12.25 13.82 12.53
CA SER A 220 -11.59 15.02 11.98
C SER A 220 -11.26 14.83 10.50
N LEU A 221 -11.75 15.74 9.66
CA LEU A 221 -11.44 15.83 8.23
C LEU A 221 -10.25 16.78 8.00
N VAL A 222 -9.22 16.29 7.31
CA VAL A 222 -8.12 17.12 6.78
C VAL A 222 -8.11 16.99 5.26
N ILE A 223 -8.17 18.12 4.56
CA ILE A 223 -8.10 18.21 3.10
C ILE A 223 -6.82 18.94 2.73
#